data_AF-A0A8I1HWR2-F1
#
_entry.id   AF-A0A8I1HWR2-F1
#
_cell.length_a   1.000
_cell.length_b   1.000
_cell.length_c   1.000
_cell.angle_alpha   90.00
_cell.angle_beta   90.00
_cell.angle_gamma   90.00
#
_symmetry.space_group_name_H-M   'P 1'
#
loop_
_entity.id
_entity.type
_entity.pdbx_description
1 polymer ?
#
loop_
_entity_poly.entity_id
_entity_poly.type
_entity_poly.pdbx_seq_one_letter_code
_entity_poly.pdbx_strand_id
1 'polypeptide(L)'
;MRIPEDLQAHAAKLLRNHFAEALSSPDSLRLDWPLHPPTAATAKRDLPMTQEFIRAWQRWPHQEEVIYESRNWSRTGLGTNSVPVRVVIDGPERIASAAGMATTYSHAVQRAQKIASIFPEHSDFAHTVHRAYKQWKDLSAYDLHCLGPCLNWLLTHPDSGEWERAVPVEGVDGKWIGSHRRLLLTLLSPFGIADLGLRRSDARIRLRYLNHVPAVSDLEIPLSHAASLFSTRPPRVLIVENKQTFLALPVLSDAAPPTIAVLGSGTAAHQLHALNWLHQSEITYWGDLDAAGFSILNAVRACFPHTESLLMDTATVTAFKHLAVPDPGDGSATLTHLTTEEQEAYRLLFTEGRLRIEQERIPFTHASDAVHHKLD
;
A
#
# COMPACT_ATOMS: atom_id res chain seq x y z
N MET A 1 -36.27 15.57 -19.18
CA MET A 1 -36.60 16.53 -18.12
C MET A 1 -36.10 15.95 -16.82
N ARG A 2 -35.40 16.75 -16.01
CA ARG A 2 -34.88 16.32 -14.70
C ARG A 2 -35.78 16.84 -13.61
N ILE A 3 -36.24 15.95 -12.73
CA ILE A 3 -37.12 16.30 -11.59
C ILE A 3 -36.30 16.45 -10.30
N PRO A 4 -36.88 16.99 -9.20
CA PRO A 4 -36.16 17.13 -7.93
C PRO A 4 -35.56 15.82 -7.38
N GLU A 5 -36.16 14.66 -7.67
CA GLU A 5 -35.58 13.36 -7.30
C GLU A 5 -34.24 13.10 -8.00
N ASP A 6 -34.12 13.50 -9.28
CA ASP A 6 -32.84 13.40 -10.00
C ASP A 6 -31.79 14.37 -9.41
N LEU A 7 -32.22 15.52 -8.87
CA LEU A 7 -31.34 16.48 -8.19
C LEU A 7 -30.74 15.86 -6.94
N GLN A 8 -31.53 15.13 -6.15
CA GLN A 8 -31.03 14.46 -4.94
C GLN A 8 -29.86 13.52 -5.28
N ALA A 9 -30.03 12.67 -6.30
CA ALA A 9 -28.97 11.76 -6.74
C ALA A 9 -27.73 12.51 -7.26
N HIS A 10 -27.93 13.61 -8.00
CA HIS A 10 -26.84 14.44 -8.50
C HIS A 10 -26.08 15.16 -7.38
N ALA A 11 -26.79 15.80 -6.45
CA ALA A 11 -26.23 16.48 -5.29
C ALA A 11 -25.46 15.50 -4.38
N ALA A 12 -26.01 14.30 -4.15
CA ALA A 12 -25.32 13.26 -3.38
C ALA A 12 -24.03 12.77 -4.07
N LYS A 13 -24.00 12.72 -5.40
CA LYS A 13 -22.79 12.39 -6.15
C LYS A 13 -21.75 13.52 -6.05
N LEU A 14 -22.17 14.77 -6.24
CA LEU A 14 -21.31 15.94 -6.11
C LEU A 14 -20.67 16.00 -4.72
N LEU A 15 -21.48 15.95 -3.66
CA LEU A 15 -21.02 16.04 -2.28
C LEU A 15 -20.05 14.91 -1.92
N ARG A 16 -20.30 13.67 -2.35
CA ARG A 16 -19.37 12.55 -2.10
C ARG A 16 -18.01 12.74 -2.79
N ASN A 17 -17.99 13.30 -3.98
CA ASN A 17 -16.76 13.53 -4.73
C ASN A 17 -15.96 14.70 -4.17
N HIS A 18 -16.65 15.73 -3.66
CA HIS A 18 -16.07 16.98 -3.18
C HIS A 18 -16.16 17.12 -1.65
N PHE A 19 -16.30 16.03 -0.90
CA PHE A 19 -16.57 16.11 0.54
C PHE A 19 -15.43 16.78 1.33
N ALA A 20 -14.18 16.54 0.92
CA ALA A 20 -13.03 17.21 1.52
C ALA A 20 -13.02 18.72 1.23
N GLU A 21 -13.37 19.11 0.01
CA GLU A 21 -13.51 20.51 -0.40
C GLU A 21 -14.67 21.19 0.33
N ALA A 22 -15.80 20.50 0.49
CA ALA A 22 -16.95 20.96 1.26
C ALA A 22 -16.56 21.32 2.70
N LEU A 23 -15.62 20.59 3.31
CA LEU A 23 -15.10 20.90 4.65
C LEU A 23 -14.04 22.00 4.63
N SER A 24 -13.13 22.01 3.65
CA SER A 24 -11.98 22.93 3.66
C SER A 24 -12.31 24.33 3.14
N SER A 25 -13.23 24.42 2.19
CA SER A 25 -13.54 25.61 1.41
C SER A 25 -15.04 25.66 1.13
N PRO A 26 -15.90 25.81 2.15
CA PRO A 26 -17.35 25.71 1.98
C PRO A 26 -17.89 26.71 0.95
N ASP A 27 -17.30 27.90 0.86
CA ASP A 27 -17.74 28.95 -0.06
C ASP A 27 -17.40 28.65 -1.54
N SER A 28 -16.52 27.66 -1.83
CA SER A 28 -16.18 27.30 -3.22
C SER A 28 -17.15 26.30 -3.83
N LEU A 29 -17.93 25.58 -3.03
CA LEU A 29 -18.76 24.49 -3.53
C LEU A 29 -20.11 25.01 -4.01
N ARG A 30 -20.33 24.91 -5.33
CA ARG A 30 -21.56 25.30 -6.01
C ARG A 30 -22.08 24.17 -6.89
N LEU A 31 -23.37 23.87 -6.75
CA LEU A 31 -24.09 23.00 -7.66
C LEU A 31 -24.81 23.87 -8.69
N ASP A 32 -24.48 23.71 -9.96
CA ASP A 32 -25.19 24.37 -11.05
C ASP A 32 -25.62 23.32 -12.08
N TRP A 33 -26.93 23.09 -12.18
CA TRP A 33 -27.45 21.92 -12.85
C TRP A 33 -28.61 22.23 -13.80
N PRO A 34 -28.48 21.97 -15.11
CA PRO A 34 -29.55 22.20 -16.08
C PRO A 34 -30.66 21.16 -15.93
N LEU A 35 -31.91 21.61 -16.02
CA LEU A 35 -33.11 20.80 -15.77
C LEU A 35 -33.70 20.16 -17.05
N HIS A 36 -33.17 20.53 -18.22
CA HIS A 36 -33.62 20.04 -19.54
C HIS A 36 -35.14 20.12 -19.72
N PRO A 37 -35.73 21.33 -19.62
CA PRO A 37 -37.16 21.53 -19.81
C PRO A 37 -37.63 21.15 -21.21
N PRO A 38 -38.94 20.88 -21.38
CA PRO A 38 -39.48 20.44 -22.66
C PRO A 38 -39.40 21.56 -23.70
N THR A 39 -39.32 21.15 -24.97
CA THR A 39 -39.51 22.07 -26.11
C THR A 39 -41.01 22.32 -26.33
N ALA A 40 -41.36 23.37 -27.08
CA ALA A 40 -42.76 23.64 -27.46
C ALA A 40 -43.44 22.42 -28.11
N ALA A 41 -42.71 21.69 -28.96
CA ALA A 41 -43.21 20.50 -29.63
C ALA A 41 -43.44 19.32 -28.65
N THR A 42 -42.52 19.13 -27.69
CA THR A 42 -42.65 18.11 -26.64
C THR A 42 -43.82 18.44 -25.71
N ALA A 43 -43.96 19.71 -25.32
CA ALA A 43 -45.02 20.17 -24.43
C ALA A 43 -46.42 20.01 -25.03
N LYS A 44 -46.59 20.22 -26.34
CA LYS A 44 -47.86 19.99 -27.03
C LYS A 44 -48.24 18.51 -27.09
N ARG A 45 -47.23 17.64 -27.25
CA ARG A 45 -47.44 16.20 -27.37
C ARG A 45 -47.85 15.56 -26.04
N ASP A 46 -47.30 16.05 -24.94
CA ASP A 46 -47.58 15.55 -23.59
C ASP A 46 -47.68 16.70 -22.59
N LEU A 47 -48.89 17.28 -22.54
CA LEU A 47 -49.20 18.39 -21.65
C LEU A 47 -49.19 17.98 -20.17
N PRO A 48 -49.76 16.82 -19.75
CA PRO A 48 -49.71 16.38 -18.36
C PRO A 48 -48.28 16.23 -17.85
N MET A 49 -47.38 15.60 -18.61
CA MET A 49 -45.97 15.42 -18.21
C MET A 49 -45.26 16.78 -18.05
N THR A 50 -45.55 17.74 -18.93
CA THR A 50 -44.97 19.09 -18.87
C THR A 50 -45.47 19.86 -17.65
N GLN A 51 -46.78 19.78 -17.37
CA GLN A 51 -47.36 20.41 -16.18
C GLN A 51 -46.80 19.80 -14.90
N GLU A 52 -46.63 18.49 -14.84
CA GLU A 52 -46.07 17.83 -13.66
C GLU A 52 -44.60 18.17 -13.46
N PHE A 53 -43.79 18.26 -14.53
CA PHE A 53 -42.41 18.75 -14.44
C PHE A 53 -42.35 20.17 -13.85
N ILE A 54 -43.18 21.10 -14.34
CA ILE A 54 -43.21 22.47 -13.81
C ILE A 54 -43.67 22.48 -12.34
N ARG A 55 -44.74 21.75 -12.02
CA ARG A 55 -45.28 21.65 -10.65
C ARG A 55 -44.28 21.01 -9.69
N ALA A 56 -43.54 19.99 -10.10
CA ALA A 56 -42.52 19.35 -9.28
C ALA A 56 -41.48 20.37 -8.81
N TRP A 57 -41.01 21.25 -9.70
CA TRP A 57 -40.08 22.32 -9.36
C TRP A 57 -40.72 23.48 -8.59
N GLN A 58 -42.00 23.79 -8.83
CA GLN A 58 -42.73 24.77 -8.00
C GLN A 58 -42.97 24.31 -6.56
N ARG A 59 -43.01 22.99 -6.34
CA ARG A 59 -43.09 22.38 -4.99
C ARG A 59 -41.74 22.31 -4.30
N TRP A 60 -40.63 22.61 -4.99
CA TRP A 60 -39.31 22.68 -4.35
C TRP A 60 -39.32 23.78 -3.27
N PRO A 61 -38.91 23.50 -2.03
CA PRO A 61 -39.05 24.46 -0.93
C PRO A 61 -38.20 25.72 -1.10
N HIS A 62 -37.12 25.66 -1.88
CA HIS A 62 -36.15 26.74 -2.06
C HIS A 62 -36.24 27.34 -3.46
N GLN A 63 -37.33 28.09 -3.72
CA GLN A 63 -37.59 28.67 -5.04
C GLN A 63 -36.49 29.64 -5.50
N GLU A 64 -35.74 30.23 -4.58
CA GLU A 64 -34.57 31.07 -4.84
C GLU A 64 -33.43 30.32 -5.57
N GLU A 65 -33.38 28.99 -5.46
CA GLU A 65 -32.39 28.15 -6.11
C GLU A 65 -32.78 27.78 -7.54
N VAL A 66 -34.05 27.97 -7.93
CA VAL A 66 -34.56 27.54 -9.23
C VAL A 66 -34.64 28.74 -10.18
N ILE A 67 -33.90 28.66 -11.29
CA ILE A 67 -33.92 29.67 -12.34
C ILE A 67 -35.04 29.32 -13.31
N TYR A 68 -35.96 30.27 -13.49
CA TYR A 68 -37.06 30.18 -14.45
C TYR A 68 -36.80 31.09 -15.66
N GLU A 69 -37.18 30.63 -16.85
CA GLU A 69 -37.18 31.42 -18.07
C GLU A 69 -38.57 31.50 -18.68
N SER A 70 -38.90 32.66 -19.26
CA SER A 70 -40.11 32.83 -20.06
C SER A 70 -39.93 32.22 -21.44
N ARG A 71 -40.76 31.23 -21.79
CA ARG A 71 -40.76 30.56 -23.09
C ARG A 71 -42.07 30.77 -23.83
N ASN A 72 -41.98 31.33 -25.04
CA ASN A 72 -43.14 31.54 -25.91
C ASN A 72 -43.43 30.28 -26.75
N TRP A 73 -44.54 29.62 -26.44
CA TRP A 73 -45.05 28.43 -27.14
C TRP A 73 -46.38 28.70 -27.84
N SER A 74 -46.65 29.96 -28.21
CA SER A 74 -47.90 30.36 -28.88
C SER A 74 -48.10 29.65 -30.22
N ARG A 75 -47.03 29.34 -30.97
CA ARG A 75 -47.12 28.56 -32.23
C ARG A 75 -47.70 27.16 -32.05
N THR A 76 -47.62 26.60 -30.85
CA THR A 76 -48.19 25.29 -30.50
C THR A 76 -49.51 25.40 -29.73
N GLY A 77 -50.05 26.61 -29.55
CA GLY A 77 -51.31 26.86 -28.84
C GLY A 77 -51.19 26.92 -27.32
N LEU A 78 -49.97 26.94 -26.76
CA LEU A 78 -49.73 26.86 -25.31
C LEU A 78 -49.38 28.22 -24.67
N GLY A 79 -49.32 29.29 -25.45
CA GLY A 79 -49.01 30.64 -24.94
C GLY A 79 -47.59 30.79 -24.38
N THR A 80 -47.39 31.81 -23.55
CA THR A 80 -46.10 32.05 -22.87
C THR A 80 -46.10 31.37 -21.51
N ASN A 81 -45.06 30.58 -21.23
CA ASN A 81 -44.95 29.79 -20.00
C ASN A 81 -43.65 30.14 -19.26
N SER A 82 -43.72 30.27 -17.94
CA SER A 82 -42.52 30.33 -17.09
C SER A 82 -42.07 28.90 -16.79
N VAL A 83 -40.86 28.55 -17.22
CA VAL A 83 -40.38 27.17 -17.22
C VAL A 83 -39.07 27.07 -16.43
N PRO A 84 -38.94 26.12 -15.50
CA PRO A 84 -37.70 25.93 -14.75
C PRO A 84 -36.60 25.39 -15.68
N VAL A 85 -35.46 26.07 -15.72
CA VAL A 85 -34.36 25.75 -16.66
C VAL A 85 -33.11 25.23 -15.97
N ARG A 86 -32.84 25.70 -14.75
CA ARG A 86 -31.65 25.35 -13.97
C ARG A 86 -31.97 25.39 -12.48
N VAL A 87 -31.20 24.63 -11.71
CA VAL A 87 -31.13 24.78 -10.26
C VAL A 87 -29.69 25.12 -9.87
N VAL A 88 -29.53 26.13 -9.03
CA VAL A 88 -28.26 26.62 -8.51
C VAL A 88 -28.31 26.59 -6.99
N ILE A 89 -27.42 25.82 -6.38
CA ILE A 89 -27.32 25.70 -4.93
C ILE A 89 -25.89 26.05 -4.53
N ASP A 90 -25.76 27.11 -3.74
CA ASP A 90 -24.48 27.57 -3.21
C ASP A 90 -24.28 27.01 -1.79
N GLY A 91 -23.07 26.51 -1.53
CA GLY A 91 -22.65 26.06 -0.21
C GLY A 91 -22.98 24.59 0.10
N PRO A 92 -22.09 23.90 0.83
CA PRO A 92 -22.19 22.46 1.08
C PRO A 92 -23.36 22.07 1.98
N GLU A 93 -23.80 22.94 2.89
CA GLU A 93 -24.96 22.66 3.76
C GLU A 93 -26.26 22.51 2.96
N ARG A 94 -26.48 23.42 2.01
CA ARG A 94 -27.65 23.40 1.12
C ARG A 94 -27.57 22.23 0.14
N ILE A 95 -26.39 21.98 -0.43
CA ILE A 95 -26.16 20.80 -1.28
C ILE A 95 -26.39 19.50 -0.49
N ALA A 96 -25.96 19.43 0.77
CA ALA A 96 -26.21 18.28 1.65
C ALA A 96 -27.69 18.11 1.98
N SER A 97 -28.42 19.20 2.21
CA SER A 97 -29.87 19.18 2.36
C SER A 97 -30.56 18.60 1.12
N ALA A 98 -30.22 19.12 -0.07
CA ALA A 98 -30.76 18.64 -1.35
C ALA A 98 -30.39 17.18 -1.63
N ALA A 99 -29.23 16.71 -1.16
CA ALA A 99 -28.78 15.32 -1.26
C ALA A 99 -29.47 14.36 -0.25
N GLY A 100 -30.21 14.87 0.75
CA GLY A 100 -30.69 14.07 1.87
C GLY A 100 -29.57 13.63 2.82
N MET A 101 -28.46 14.37 2.87
CA MET A 101 -27.24 14.06 3.62
C MET A 101 -26.90 15.13 4.69
N ALA A 102 -27.86 15.99 5.05
CA ALA A 102 -27.64 17.10 6.00
C ALA A 102 -27.02 16.64 7.34
N THR A 103 -27.56 15.58 7.94
CA THR A 103 -27.04 15.01 9.20
C THR A 103 -25.62 14.49 9.05
N THR A 104 -25.35 13.76 7.95
CA THR A 104 -24.00 13.23 7.65
C THR A 104 -22.99 14.35 7.51
N TYR A 105 -23.35 15.42 6.80
CA TYR A 105 -22.49 16.59 6.63
C TYR A 105 -22.24 17.32 7.95
N SER A 106 -23.30 17.60 8.72
CA SER A 106 -23.19 18.26 10.03
C SER A 106 -22.31 17.46 11.01
N HIS A 107 -22.47 16.13 11.07
CA HIS A 107 -21.62 15.26 11.88
C HIS A 107 -20.16 15.30 11.44
N ALA A 108 -19.89 15.34 10.13
CA ALA A 108 -18.54 15.44 9.61
C ALA A 108 -17.89 16.79 9.95
N VAL A 109 -18.64 17.90 9.87
CA VAL A 109 -18.17 19.23 10.28
C VAL A 109 -17.80 19.25 11.76
N GLN A 110 -18.70 18.78 12.64
CA GLN A 110 -18.43 18.71 14.09
C GLN A 110 -17.22 17.84 14.41
N ARG A 111 -17.09 16.69 13.73
CA ARG A 111 -15.95 15.79 13.92
C ARG A 111 -14.64 16.43 13.44
N ALA A 112 -14.65 17.08 12.28
CA ALA A 112 -13.48 17.80 11.79
C ALA A 112 -13.04 18.89 12.77
N GLN A 113 -13.98 19.68 13.31
CA GLN A 113 -13.71 20.69 14.33
C GLN A 113 -13.08 20.09 15.59
N LYS A 114 -13.61 18.96 16.08
CA LYS A 114 -13.08 18.26 17.26
C LYS A 114 -11.67 17.72 17.04
N ILE A 115 -11.36 17.22 15.84
CA ILE A 115 -10.01 16.76 15.52
C ILE A 115 -9.08 17.97 15.39
N ALA A 116 -9.49 19.02 14.67
CA ALA A 116 -8.71 20.24 14.49
C ALA A 116 -8.39 20.95 15.83
N SER A 117 -9.30 20.88 16.81
CA SER A 117 -9.09 21.46 18.14
C SER A 117 -8.04 20.74 18.99
N ILE A 118 -7.47 19.61 18.53
CA ILE A 118 -6.31 18.98 19.17
C ILE A 118 -5.10 19.95 19.11
N PHE A 119 -4.96 20.68 17.99
CA PHE A 119 -3.89 21.65 17.77
C PHE A 119 -4.49 22.97 17.23
N PRO A 120 -5.15 23.78 18.08
CA PRO A 120 -5.94 24.93 17.65
C PRO A 120 -5.11 26.03 16.98
N GLU A 121 -3.84 26.16 17.34
CA GLU A 121 -2.92 27.19 16.80
C GLU A 121 -2.33 26.80 15.42
N HIS A 122 -2.67 25.63 14.87
CA HIS A 122 -2.08 25.11 13.63
C HIS A 122 -3.09 25.04 12.48
N SER A 123 -3.16 26.09 11.66
CA SER A 123 -4.07 26.14 10.49
C SER A 123 -3.82 25.04 9.48
N ASP A 124 -2.56 24.66 9.26
CA ASP A 124 -2.18 23.61 8.29
C ASP A 124 -2.64 22.22 8.76
N PHE A 125 -2.70 22.01 10.08
CA PHE A 125 -3.28 20.82 10.68
C PHE A 125 -4.80 20.77 10.42
N ALA A 126 -5.51 21.86 10.68
CA ALA A 126 -6.95 21.95 10.38
C ALA A 126 -7.25 21.69 8.90
N HIS A 127 -6.45 22.27 7.99
CA HIS A 127 -6.57 22.01 6.56
C HIS A 127 -6.33 20.53 6.20
N THR A 128 -5.34 19.91 6.84
CA THR A 128 -5.02 18.49 6.66
C THR A 128 -6.13 17.58 7.17
N VAL A 129 -6.76 17.92 8.31
CA VAL A 129 -7.95 17.23 8.83
C VAL A 129 -9.05 17.23 7.76
N HIS A 130 -9.38 18.36 7.16
CA HIS A 130 -10.41 18.42 6.11
C HIS A 130 -10.09 17.51 4.91
N ARG A 131 -8.85 17.56 4.41
CA ARG A 131 -8.39 16.73 3.29
C ARG A 131 -8.37 15.23 3.62
N ALA A 132 -8.10 14.88 4.88
CA ALA A 132 -8.05 13.51 5.36
C ALA A 132 -9.44 12.90 5.65
N TYR A 133 -10.55 13.55 5.29
CA TYR A 133 -11.93 13.08 5.56
C TYR A 133 -12.13 11.57 5.36
N LYS A 134 -11.70 11.02 4.22
CA LYS A 134 -11.86 9.60 3.91
C LYS A 134 -11.16 8.66 4.90
N GLN A 135 -10.13 9.13 5.60
CA GLN A 135 -9.36 8.35 6.57
C GLN A 135 -9.99 8.37 7.97
N TRP A 136 -10.75 9.40 8.33
CA TRP A 136 -11.32 9.52 9.68
C TRP A 136 -12.86 9.50 9.75
N LYS A 137 -13.57 9.56 8.61
CA LYS A 137 -15.04 9.61 8.58
C LYS A 137 -15.73 8.46 9.32
N ASP A 138 -15.11 7.28 9.32
CA ASP A 138 -15.67 6.06 9.91
C ASP A 138 -15.04 5.72 11.28
N LEU A 139 -14.23 6.61 11.86
CA LEU A 139 -13.67 6.40 13.20
C LEU A 139 -14.79 6.19 14.23
N SER A 140 -14.57 5.23 15.11
CA SER A 140 -15.42 5.00 16.26
C SER A 140 -15.23 6.10 17.32
N ALA A 141 -16.11 6.12 18.32
CA ALA A 141 -15.93 7.00 19.48
C ALA A 141 -14.62 6.71 20.23
N TYR A 142 -14.22 5.43 20.27
CA TYR A 142 -12.95 4.99 20.85
C TYR A 142 -11.75 5.54 20.07
N ASP A 143 -11.75 5.44 18.74
CA ASP A 143 -10.62 5.95 17.93
C ASP A 143 -10.44 7.46 18.08
N LEU A 144 -11.55 8.21 18.13
CA LEU A 144 -11.51 9.65 18.35
C LEU A 144 -10.97 10.03 19.73
N HIS A 145 -11.21 9.19 20.74
CA HIS A 145 -10.65 9.38 22.08
C HIS A 145 -9.14 9.15 22.10
N CYS A 146 -8.67 8.10 21.41
CA CYS A 146 -7.25 7.75 21.29
C CYS A 146 -6.43 8.77 20.48
N LEU A 147 -7.06 9.44 19.50
CA LEU A 147 -6.36 10.25 18.52
C LEU A 147 -5.56 11.41 19.12
N GLY A 148 -6.19 12.20 20.01
CA GLY A 148 -5.56 13.37 20.62
C GLY A 148 -4.31 13.02 21.45
N PRO A 149 -4.43 12.15 22.47
CA PRO A 149 -3.28 11.70 23.25
C PRO A 149 -2.16 11.08 22.40
N CYS A 150 -2.51 10.28 21.39
CA CYS A 150 -1.53 9.64 20.53
C CYS A 150 -0.77 10.64 19.64
N LEU A 151 -1.46 11.59 19.01
CA LEU A 151 -0.82 12.64 18.20
C LEU A 151 0.12 13.50 19.05
N ASN A 152 -0.30 13.88 20.26
CA ASN A 152 0.55 14.63 21.20
C ASN A 152 1.82 13.85 21.57
N TRP A 153 1.66 12.58 21.95
CA TRP A 153 2.81 11.75 22.32
C TRP A 153 3.83 11.63 21.18
N LEU A 154 3.35 11.38 19.95
CA LEU A 154 4.20 11.25 18.77
C LEU A 154 4.94 12.56 18.43
N LEU A 155 4.30 13.72 18.57
CA LEU A 155 4.98 15.01 18.38
C LEU A 155 6.06 15.28 19.42
N THR A 156 5.85 14.82 20.65
CA THR A 156 6.84 14.98 21.73
C THR A 156 7.99 13.95 21.66
N HIS A 157 7.80 12.83 20.94
CA HIS A 157 8.78 11.74 20.83
C HIS A 157 8.94 11.23 19.38
N PRO A 158 9.28 12.10 18.41
CA PRO A 158 9.24 11.76 16.98
C PRO A 158 10.19 10.64 16.55
N ASP A 159 11.27 10.41 17.31
CA ASP A 159 12.28 9.37 17.05
C ASP A 159 12.47 8.45 18.27
N SER A 160 11.39 8.19 19.02
CA SER A 160 11.45 7.40 20.26
C SER A 160 12.14 6.03 20.11
N GLY A 161 12.01 5.41 18.93
CA GLY A 161 12.42 4.03 18.71
C GLY A 161 11.59 3.03 19.50
N GLU A 162 10.46 3.42 20.09
CA GLU A 162 9.60 2.55 20.87
C GLU A 162 8.84 1.56 19.98
N TRP A 163 8.44 0.44 20.54
CA TRP A 163 7.55 -0.48 19.83
C TRP A 163 6.16 0.15 19.67
N GLU A 164 5.51 -0.02 18.52
CA GLU A 164 4.13 0.49 18.31
C GLU A 164 3.17 0.02 19.42
N ARG A 165 3.42 -1.16 20.00
CA ARG A 165 2.64 -1.74 21.11
C ARG A 165 3.03 -1.26 22.50
N ALA A 166 4.18 -0.62 22.63
CA ALA A 166 4.74 -0.15 23.90
C ALA A 166 4.56 1.35 24.11
N VAL A 167 4.00 2.06 23.13
CA VAL A 167 3.69 3.50 23.24
C VAL A 167 2.80 3.74 24.47
N PRO A 168 3.29 4.48 25.48
CA PRO A 168 2.62 4.61 26.78
C PRO A 168 1.54 5.69 26.74
N VAL A 169 0.52 5.50 25.90
CA VAL A 169 -0.61 6.41 25.78
C VAL A 169 -1.84 5.75 26.39
N GLU A 170 -2.40 6.37 27.42
CA GLU A 170 -3.61 5.88 28.09
C GLU A 170 -4.76 5.72 27.10
N GLY A 171 -5.47 4.60 27.18
CA GLY A 171 -6.60 4.29 26.32
C GLY A 171 -6.23 3.76 24.93
N VAL A 172 -4.97 3.87 24.48
CA VAL A 172 -4.52 3.34 23.18
C VAL A 172 -4.10 1.88 23.33
N ASP A 173 -4.84 0.94 22.74
CA ASP A 173 -4.41 -0.45 22.70
C ASP A 173 -3.21 -0.66 21.76
N GLY A 174 -2.42 -1.70 22.00
CA GLY A 174 -1.18 -1.92 21.23
C GLY A 174 -1.37 -2.17 19.73
N LYS A 175 -2.57 -2.55 19.26
CA LYS A 175 -2.84 -2.71 17.83
C LYS A 175 -3.31 -1.40 17.18
N TRP A 176 -3.86 -0.48 17.97
CA TRP A 176 -4.51 0.73 17.49
C TRP A 176 -3.60 1.59 16.61
N ILE A 177 -2.37 1.87 17.06
CA ILE A 177 -1.38 2.66 16.29
C ILE A 177 -1.08 1.99 14.95
N GLY A 178 -0.86 0.67 14.95
CA GLY A 178 -0.59 -0.10 13.74
C GLY A 178 -1.73 0.00 12.72
N SER A 179 -2.98 -0.10 13.19
CA SER A 179 -4.19 0.04 12.37
C SER A 179 -4.44 1.46 11.85
N HIS A 180 -4.02 2.48 12.59
CA HIS A 180 -4.26 3.89 12.25
C HIS A 180 -3.01 4.65 11.74
N ARG A 181 -1.87 3.97 11.52
CA ARG A 181 -0.60 4.61 11.14
C ARG A 181 -0.71 5.58 9.97
N ARG A 182 -1.43 5.21 8.91
CA ARG A 182 -1.58 6.09 7.73
C ARG A 182 -2.28 7.40 8.10
N LEU A 183 -3.31 7.32 8.93
CA LEU A 183 -4.02 8.50 9.43
C LEU A 183 -3.09 9.34 10.32
N LEU A 184 -2.37 8.71 11.25
CA LEU A 184 -1.42 9.40 12.14
C LEU A 184 -0.34 10.15 11.33
N LEU A 185 0.31 9.47 10.37
CA LEU A 185 1.29 10.11 9.47
C LEU A 185 0.67 11.25 8.66
N THR A 186 -0.54 11.06 8.13
CA THR A 186 -1.23 12.13 7.38
C THR A 186 -1.42 13.35 8.27
N LEU A 187 -1.96 13.15 9.47
CA LEU A 187 -2.27 14.21 10.43
C LEU A 187 -1.02 14.88 11.02
N LEU A 188 0.10 14.15 11.12
CA LEU A 188 1.37 14.68 11.62
C LEU A 188 2.25 15.32 10.53
N SER A 189 1.94 15.10 9.25
CA SER A 189 2.71 15.68 8.14
C SER A 189 2.88 17.21 8.18
N PRO A 190 1.92 18.04 8.64
CA PRO A 190 2.11 19.49 8.78
C PRO A 190 3.19 19.88 9.80
N PHE A 191 3.57 18.96 10.68
CA PHE A 191 4.64 19.14 11.67
C PHE A 191 5.99 18.59 11.20
N GLY A 192 6.10 18.20 9.93
CA GLY A 192 7.33 17.65 9.36
C GLY A 192 7.59 16.16 9.66
N ILE A 193 6.62 15.47 10.26
CA ILE A 193 6.74 14.04 10.60
C ILE A 193 6.47 13.18 9.37
N ALA A 194 7.52 12.55 8.85
CA ALA A 194 7.46 11.62 7.70
C ALA A 194 7.42 10.15 8.11
N ASP A 195 7.94 9.82 9.29
CA ASP A 195 7.84 8.50 9.92
C ASP A 195 7.44 8.67 11.40
N LEU A 196 6.78 7.67 12.00
CA LEU A 196 6.37 7.75 13.41
C LEU A 196 7.53 7.54 14.40
N GLY A 197 8.71 7.13 13.93
CA GLY A 197 9.85 6.81 14.78
C GLY A 197 9.61 5.59 15.69
N LEU A 198 8.68 4.71 15.29
CA LEU A 198 8.27 3.53 16.04
C LEU A 198 8.74 2.23 15.37
N ARG A 199 9.19 1.27 16.19
CA ARG A 199 9.49 -0.11 15.78
C ARG A 199 8.20 -0.90 15.57
N ARG A 200 8.05 -1.48 14.38
CA ARG A 200 6.91 -2.33 14.00
C ARG A 200 7.18 -3.81 14.21
N SER A 201 8.34 -4.22 13.70
CA SER A 201 8.86 -5.57 13.73
C SER A 201 10.36 -5.43 13.58
N ASP A 202 11.12 -6.15 14.39
CA ASP A 202 12.52 -6.36 14.04
C ASP A 202 12.53 -7.26 12.80
N ALA A 203 13.23 -6.83 11.75
CA ALA A 203 13.62 -7.75 10.70
C ALA A 203 14.33 -8.93 11.37
N ARG A 204 13.94 -10.15 11.08
CA ARG A 204 14.55 -11.35 11.65
C ARG A 204 15.26 -12.12 10.57
N ILE A 205 16.34 -12.79 10.98
CA ILE A 205 17.10 -13.67 10.12
C ILE A 205 17.20 -15.03 10.77
N ARG A 206 17.03 -16.07 9.94
CA ARG A 206 17.21 -17.45 10.37
C ARG A 206 18.55 -17.97 9.87
N LEU A 207 19.32 -18.52 10.79
CA LEU A 207 20.67 -19.01 10.60
C LEU A 207 20.72 -20.46 11.07
N ARG A 208 21.48 -21.31 10.38
CA ARG A 208 21.73 -22.68 10.80
C ARG A 208 23.20 -23.04 10.67
N TYR A 209 23.84 -23.54 11.72
CA TYR A 209 25.19 -24.09 11.65
C TYR A 209 25.17 -25.42 10.88
N LEU A 210 26.02 -25.53 9.86
CA LEU A 210 26.17 -26.75 9.06
C LEU A 210 27.29 -27.66 9.59
N ASN A 211 28.26 -27.09 10.30
CA ASN A 211 29.31 -27.78 11.07
C ASN A 211 29.69 -26.94 12.30
N HIS A 212 30.60 -27.44 13.14
CA HIS A 212 31.05 -26.80 14.39
C HIS A 212 29.86 -26.39 15.28
N VAL A 213 28.86 -27.26 15.34
CA VAL A 213 27.53 -26.96 15.86
C VAL A 213 27.61 -26.61 17.36
N PRO A 214 27.15 -25.40 17.78
CA PRO A 214 27.02 -25.07 19.20
C PRO A 214 25.79 -25.79 19.79
N ALA A 215 25.44 -25.51 21.06
CA ALA A 215 24.29 -26.14 21.71
C ALA A 215 22.95 -25.96 20.97
N VAL A 216 22.82 -24.91 20.14
CA VAL A 216 21.65 -24.66 19.28
C VAL A 216 22.12 -24.46 17.85
N SER A 217 21.71 -25.35 16.95
CA SER A 217 22.16 -25.34 15.56
C SER A 217 21.33 -24.47 14.63
N ASP A 218 20.05 -24.21 14.93
CA ASP A 218 19.11 -23.47 14.09
C ASP A 218 18.41 -22.39 14.94
N LEU A 219 18.55 -21.13 14.52
CA LEU A 219 18.14 -19.96 15.29
C LEU A 219 17.52 -18.90 14.37
N GLU A 220 16.43 -18.28 14.83
CA GLU A 220 15.85 -17.10 14.21
C GLU A 220 15.93 -15.92 15.19
N ILE A 221 16.68 -14.88 14.84
CA ILE A 221 17.00 -13.76 15.74
C ILE A 221 16.78 -12.40 15.05
N PRO A 222 16.62 -11.30 15.80
CA PRO A 222 16.63 -9.95 15.23
C PRO A 222 17.89 -9.69 14.41
N LEU A 223 17.73 -9.03 13.26
CA LEU A 223 18.81 -8.68 12.33
C LEU A 223 19.89 -7.84 13.01
N SER A 224 19.49 -6.94 13.92
CA SER A 224 20.41 -6.13 14.74
C SER A 224 21.33 -6.99 15.61
N HIS A 225 20.81 -8.09 16.18
CA HIS A 225 21.63 -9.03 16.94
C HIS A 225 22.54 -9.82 16.01
N ALA A 226 22.02 -10.30 14.87
CA ALA A 226 22.80 -11.02 13.87
C ALA A 226 23.98 -10.19 13.33
N ALA A 227 23.83 -8.87 13.20
CA ALA A 227 24.89 -7.96 12.77
C ALA A 227 26.12 -7.97 13.70
N SER A 228 25.93 -8.36 14.98
CA SER A 228 26.99 -8.41 15.99
C SER A 228 27.54 -9.81 16.28
N LEU A 229 26.98 -10.87 15.68
CA LEU A 229 27.33 -12.25 16.04
C LEU A 229 28.79 -12.64 15.71
N PHE A 230 29.30 -12.19 14.56
CA PHE A 230 30.57 -12.67 14.01
C PHE A 230 31.60 -11.56 13.80
N SER A 231 31.71 -10.64 14.77
CA SER A 231 32.58 -9.45 14.64
C SER A 231 34.08 -9.76 14.57
N THR A 232 34.54 -10.94 14.98
CA THR A 232 35.98 -11.28 15.04
C THR A 232 36.41 -12.34 14.04
N ARG A 233 35.58 -13.35 13.77
CA ARG A 233 35.87 -14.45 12.85
C ARG A 233 34.58 -14.83 12.09
N PRO A 234 34.31 -14.17 10.96
CA PRO A 234 33.17 -14.47 10.11
C PRO A 234 33.23 -15.92 9.59
N PRO A 235 32.13 -16.70 9.66
CA PRO A 235 32.06 -18.03 9.06
C PRO A 235 31.91 -17.93 7.54
N ARG A 236 32.06 -19.05 6.83
CA ARG A 236 31.52 -19.17 5.48
C ARG A 236 30.00 -19.21 5.52
N VAL A 237 29.38 -18.72 4.46
CA VAL A 237 27.93 -18.52 4.40
C VAL A 237 27.33 -19.14 3.16
N LEU A 238 26.36 -20.03 3.36
CA LEU A 238 25.47 -20.52 2.31
C LEU A 238 24.10 -19.83 2.44
N ILE A 239 23.76 -18.96 1.49
CA ILE A 239 22.45 -18.32 1.43
C ILE A 239 21.54 -19.20 0.58
N VAL A 240 20.39 -19.60 1.13
CA VAL A 240 19.36 -20.37 0.42
C VAL A 240 18.02 -19.66 0.52
N GLU A 241 17.29 -19.57 -0.59
CA GLU A 241 16.00 -18.88 -0.62
C GLU A 241 14.87 -19.72 -0.03
N ASN A 242 14.81 -20.99 -0.44
CA ASN A 242 13.72 -21.87 -0.06
C ASN A 242 13.88 -22.44 1.36
N LYS A 243 12.81 -22.37 2.14
CA LYS A 243 12.76 -22.84 3.54
C LYS A 243 12.89 -24.35 3.67
N GLN A 244 12.29 -25.14 2.79
CA GLN A 244 12.38 -26.60 2.83
C GLN A 244 13.79 -27.03 2.47
N THR A 245 14.40 -26.42 1.46
CA THR A 245 15.82 -26.61 1.10
C THR A 245 16.74 -26.29 2.29
N PHE A 246 16.56 -25.15 2.95
CA PHE A 246 17.30 -24.76 4.15
C PHE A 246 17.24 -25.80 5.27
N LEU A 247 16.05 -26.35 5.53
CA LEU A 247 15.85 -27.38 6.55
C LEU A 247 16.46 -28.73 6.14
N ALA A 248 16.50 -29.03 4.85
CA ALA A 248 17.04 -30.27 4.34
C ALA A 248 18.58 -30.27 4.27
N LEU A 249 19.24 -29.10 4.22
CA LEU A 249 20.70 -28.96 4.05
C LEU A 249 21.51 -29.99 4.88
N PRO A 250 22.55 -30.59 4.26
CA PRO A 250 23.37 -31.59 4.92
C PRO A 250 24.20 -31.00 6.06
N VAL A 251 24.64 -31.87 6.96
CA VAL A 251 25.69 -31.55 7.93
C VAL A 251 27.03 -31.71 7.23
N LEU A 252 27.90 -30.71 7.36
CA LEU A 252 29.24 -30.67 6.80
C LEU A 252 30.26 -31.26 7.79
N SER A 253 31.46 -31.57 7.30
CA SER A 253 32.55 -32.05 8.14
C SER A 253 33.11 -30.94 9.03
N ASP A 254 33.47 -31.26 10.28
CA ASP A 254 34.19 -30.33 11.16
C ASP A 254 35.65 -30.12 10.73
N ALA A 255 36.16 -30.92 9.76
CA ALA A 255 37.43 -30.63 9.11
C ALA A 255 37.36 -29.39 8.20
N ALA A 256 36.17 -29.06 7.69
CA ALA A 256 35.93 -27.86 6.90
C ALA A 256 35.81 -26.62 7.80
N PRO A 257 36.02 -25.40 7.27
CA PRO A 257 35.85 -24.16 8.01
C PRO A 257 34.42 -24.01 8.58
N PRO A 258 34.24 -23.26 9.69
CA PRO A 258 32.92 -22.94 10.24
C PRO A 258 31.99 -22.36 9.18
N THR A 259 30.84 -23.00 8.99
CA THR A 259 29.91 -22.70 7.91
C THR A 259 28.49 -22.63 8.44
N ILE A 260 27.78 -21.57 8.06
CA ILE A 260 26.37 -21.39 8.39
C ILE A 260 25.55 -21.27 7.12
N ALA A 261 24.32 -21.76 7.18
CA ALA A 261 23.28 -21.44 6.23
C ALA A 261 22.49 -20.21 6.71
N VAL A 262 22.08 -19.37 5.77
CA VAL A 262 21.18 -18.24 5.99
C VAL A 262 19.94 -18.41 5.11
N LEU A 263 18.76 -18.33 5.72
CA LEU A 263 17.51 -18.33 4.96
C LEU A 263 17.29 -16.95 4.34
N GLY A 264 17.46 -16.85 3.03
CA GLY A 264 17.09 -15.70 2.24
C GLY A 264 15.59 -15.65 2.06
N SER A 265 14.86 -14.87 2.85
CA SER A 265 13.50 -14.50 2.46
C SER A 265 13.56 -13.63 1.19
N GLY A 266 12.60 -13.66 0.27
CA GLY A 266 12.69 -12.98 -1.04
C GLY A 266 12.94 -11.44 -1.04
N THR A 267 13.04 -10.79 0.13
CA THR A 267 13.48 -9.38 0.31
C THR A 267 14.81 -9.26 1.08
N ALA A 268 15.42 -10.38 1.45
CA ALA A 268 16.55 -10.49 2.37
C ALA A 268 17.85 -9.91 1.78
N ALA A 269 18.02 -9.86 0.45
CA ALA A 269 19.20 -9.23 -0.15
C ALA A 269 19.42 -7.80 0.40
N HIS A 270 18.34 -7.03 0.58
CA HIS A 270 18.41 -5.70 1.20
C HIS A 270 18.75 -5.75 2.69
N GLN A 271 18.36 -6.80 3.42
CA GLN A 271 18.65 -6.93 4.85
C GLN A 271 20.10 -7.37 5.11
N LEU A 272 20.68 -8.16 4.20
CA LEU A 272 22.05 -8.67 4.34
C LEU A 272 23.09 -7.56 4.44
N HIS A 273 22.84 -6.37 3.88
CA HIS A 273 23.74 -5.21 4.03
C HIS A 273 23.99 -4.82 5.49
N ALA A 274 23.11 -5.21 6.41
CA ALA A 274 23.21 -4.87 7.83
C ALA A 274 24.23 -5.78 8.54
N LEU A 275 24.60 -6.89 7.89
CA LEU A 275 25.53 -7.88 8.38
C LEU A 275 26.93 -7.57 7.82
N ASN A 276 27.57 -6.53 8.34
CA ASN A 276 28.87 -6.06 7.84
C ASN A 276 29.96 -7.16 7.79
N TRP A 277 29.86 -8.17 8.66
CA TRP A 277 30.77 -9.32 8.68
C TRP A 277 30.70 -10.18 7.40
N LEU A 278 29.62 -10.09 6.60
CA LEU A 278 29.52 -10.77 5.31
C LEU A 278 30.55 -10.29 4.28
N HIS A 279 31.03 -9.04 4.38
CA HIS A 279 32.10 -8.55 3.50
C HIS A 279 33.43 -9.32 3.67
N GLN A 280 33.59 -10.03 4.78
CA GLN A 280 34.77 -10.83 5.10
C GLN A 280 34.49 -12.34 5.09
N SER A 281 33.24 -12.74 4.83
CA SER A 281 32.83 -14.14 4.68
C SER A 281 32.99 -14.59 3.24
N GLU A 282 33.32 -15.87 3.04
CA GLU A 282 33.08 -16.53 1.76
C GLU A 282 31.58 -16.80 1.64
N ILE A 283 30.95 -16.34 0.54
CA ILE A 283 29.50 -16.41 0.36
C ILE A 283 29.18 -17.28 -0.85
N THR A 284 28.37 -18.31 -0.64
CA THR A 284 27.71 -19.09 -1.68
C THR A 284 26.22 -18.81 -1.66
N TYR A 285 25.61 -18.50 -2.79
CA TYR A 285 24.18 -18.27 -2.96
C TYR A 285 23.55 -19.40 -3.77
N TRP A 286 22.39 -19.89 -3.32
CA TRP A 286 21.58 -20.83 -4.07
C TRP A 286 20.11 -20.39 -4.00
N GLY A 287 19.57 -19.98 -5.14
CA GLY A 287 18.16 -19.62 -5.32
C GLY A 287 17.46 -20.49 -6.35
N ASP A 288 16.20 -20.18 -6.61
CA ASP A 288 15.45 -20.79 -7.72
C ASP A 288 16.12 -20.40 -9.06
N LEU A 289 16.09 -21.33 -10.01
CA LEU A 289 16.51 -21.09 -11.40
C LEU A 289 15.35 -20.42 -12.13
N ASP A 290 15.13 -19.13 -11.84
CA ASP A 290 14.04 -18.32 -12.37
C ASP A 290 14.37 -16.82 -12.39
N ALA A 291 13.47 -15.97 -12.91
CA ALA A 291 13.72 -14.54 -13.00
C ALA A 291 13.93 -13.84 -11.64
N ALA A 292 13.25 -14.30 -10.60
CA ALA A 292 13.36 -13.72 -9.26
C ALA A 292 14.69 -14.13 -8.60
N GLY A 293 15.04 -15.42 -8.64
CA GLY A 293 16.26 -15.97 -8.07
C GLY A 293 17.52 -15.35 -8.65
N PHE A 294 17.58 -15.14 -9.98
CA PHE A 294 18.68 -14.40 -10.61
C PHE A 294 18.69 -12.91 -10.24
N SER A 295 17.52 -12.28 -10.10
CA SER A 295 17.43 -10.89 -9.64
C SER A 295 17.94 -10.73 -8.21
N ILE A 296 17.65 -11.68 -7.33
CA ILE A 296 18.16 -11.72 -5.95
C ILE A 296 19.68 -11.92 -5.96
N LEU A 297 20.21 -12.89 -6.71
CA LEU A 297 21.66 -13.09 -6.85
C LEU A 297 22.37 -11.80 -7.32
N ASN A 298 21.80 -11.13 -8.33
CA ASN A 298 22.32 -9.86 -8.83
C ASN A 298 22.33 -8.78 -7.73
N ALA A 299 21.28 -8.69 -6.91
CA ALA A 299 21.21 -7.75 -5.80
C ALA A 299 22.20 -8.10 -4.66
N VAL A 300 22.36 -9.39 -4.33
CA VAL A 300 23.36 -9.85 -3.35
C VAL A 300 24.76 -9.49 -3.82
N ARG A 301 25.09 -9.72 -5.09
CA ARG A 301 26.40 -9.35 -5.66
C ARG A 301 26.64 -7.86 -5.79
N ALA A 302 25.60 -7.06 -5.96
CA ALA A 302 25.75 -5.60 -5.91
C ALA A 302 26.29 -5.14 -4.55
N CYS A 303 25.96 -5.85 -3.46
CA CYS A 303 26.49 -5.58 -2.11
C CYS A 303 27.78 -6.37 -1.79
N PHE A 304 27.86 -7.63 -2.24
CA PHE A 304 28.94 -8.56 -1.96
C PHE A 304 29.49 -9.17 -3.26
N PRO A 305 30.34 -8.44 -4.00
CA PRO A 305 30.77 -8.84 -5.36
C PRO A 305 31.49 -10.18 -5.43
N HIS A 306 32.04 -10.67 -4.31
CA HIS A 306 32.73 -11.95 -4.19
C HIS A 306 31.79 -13.15 -4.00
N THR A 307 30.47 -12.95 -4.04
CA THR A 307 29.49 -14.05 -3.88
C THR A 307 29.55 -15.01 -5.06
N GLU A 308 29.63 -16.30 -4.79
CA GLU A 308 29.54 -17.36 -5.80
C GLU A 308 28.15 -17.99 -5.81
N SER A 309 27.67 -18.45 -6.97
CA SER A 309 26.39 -19.16 -7.06
C SER A 309 26.60 -20.68 -7.04
N LEU A 310 25.61 -21.41 -6.54
CA LEU A 310 25.55 -22.88 -6.54
C LEU A 310 24.33 -23.33 -7.33
N LEU A 311 24.52 -24.25 -8.29
CA LEU A 311 23.43 -24.83 -9.11
C LEU A 311 22.63 -23.79 -9.91
N MET A 312 23.27 -22.68 -10.31
CA MET A 312 22.66 -21.60 -11.10
C MET A 312 23.37 -21.40 -12.45
N ASP A 313 23.78 -22.51 -13.07
CA ASP A 313 24.53 -22.56 -14.33
C ASP A 313 23.74 -23.28 -15.45
N THR A 314 24.25 -23.19 -16.69
CA THR A 314 23.56 -23.78 -17.85
C THR A 314 23.51 -25.30 -17.80
N ALA A 315 24.51 -25.94 -17.18
CA ALA A 315 24.56 -27.39 -17.01
C ALA A 315 23.43 -27.88 -16.10
N THR A 316 23.17 -27.16 -15.00
CA THR A 316 22.07 -27.44 -14.08
C THR A 316 20.72 -27.23 -14.75
N VAL A 317 20.55 -26.11 -15.49
CA VAL A 317 19.33 -25.87 -16.27
C VAL A 317 19.08 -27.01 -17.25
N THR A 318 20.10 -27.42 -18.00
CA THR A 318 20.00 -28.51 -18.98
C THR A 318 19.62 -29.83 -18.32
N ALA A 319 20.28 -30.18 -17.21
CA ALA A 319 20.05 -31.44 -16.50
C ALA A 319 18.61 -31.54 -15.95
N PHE A 320 18.09 -30.45 -15.38
CA PHE A 320 16.80 -30.45 -14.69
C PHE A 320 15.66 -29.77 -15.46
N LYS A 321 15.88 -29.42 -16.73
CA LYS A 321 14.86 -28.82 -17.61
C LYS A 321 13.55 -29.61 -17.65
N HIS A 322 13.62 -30.93 -17.56
CA HIS A 322 12.45 -31.81 -17.55
C HIS A 322 11.53 -31.62 -16.31
N LEU A 323 12.02 -30.94 -15.27
CA LEU A 323 11.28 -30.61 -14.06
C LEU A 323 10.76 -29.16 -14.07
N ALA A 324 11.12 -28.38 -15.09
CA ALA A 324 10.78 -26.98 -15.20
C ALA A 324 9.27 -26.75 -15.39
N VAL A 325 8.80 -25.60 -14.93
CA VAL A 325 7.42 -25.12 -15.11
C VAL A 325 7.44 -23.69 -15.67
N PRO A 326 6.31 -23.16 -16.18
CA PRO A 326 6.25 -21.78 -16.60
C PRO A 326 6.53 -20.79 -15.46
N ASP A 327 7.36 -19.78 -15.74
CA ASP A 327 7.72 -18.68 -14.84
C ASP A 327 6.71 -17.52 -15.00
N PRO A 328 6.03 -17.09 -13.92
CA PRO A 328 5.19 -15.89 -13.96
C PRO A 328 6.00 -14.59 -14.13
N GLY A 329 7.30 -14.60 -13.80
CA GLY A 329 8.21 -13.46 -13.88
C GLY A 329 8.50 -13.01 -15.32
N ASP A 330 8.80 -11.72 -15.50
CA ASP A 330 8.99 -11.14 -16.84
C ASP A 330 10.28 -11.58 -17.53
N GLY A 331 11.28 -12.09 -16.78
CA GLY A 331 12.55 -12.63 -17.30
C GLY A 331 13.33 -11.68 -18.21
N SER A 332 12.99 -10.38 -18.21
CA SER A 332 13.44 -9.39 -19.19
C SER A 332 14.42 -8.39 -18.59
N ALA A 333 14.58 -8.39 -17.27
CA ALA A 333 15.49 -7.51 -16.55
C ALA A 333 16.94 -7.72 -17.02
N THR A 334 17.66 -6.61 -17.22
CA THR A 334 19.11 -6.64 -17.44
C THR A 334 19.82 -6.73 -16.09
N LEU A 335 20.49 -7.86 -15.84
CA LEU A 335 21.14 -8.16 -14.57
C LEU A 335 22.66 -8.07 -14.71
N THR A 336 23.20 -6.89 -14.39
CA THR A 336 24.60 -6.51 -14.70
C THR A 336 25.66 -7.15 -13.80
N HIS A 337 25.27 -7.78 -12.69
CA HIS A 337 26.19 -8.39 -11.72
C HIS A 337 26.24 -9.93 -11.82
N LEU A 338 25.53 -10.51 -12.78
CA LEU A 338 25.63 -11.94 -13.07
C LEU A 338 26.91 -12.26 -13.84
N THR A 339 27.48 -13.45 -13.61
CA THR A 339 28.58 -13.95 -14.46
C THR A 339 28.07 -14.29 -15.86
N THR A 340 28.98 -14.49 -16.82
CA THR A 340 28.61 -14.91 -18.18
C THR A 340 27.80 -16.21 -18.18
N GLU A 341 28.22 -17.20 -17.39
CA GLU A 341 27.54 -18.51 -17.29
C GLU A 341 26.11 -18.37 -16.75
N GLU A 342 25.92 -17.54 -15.72
CA GLU A 342 24.59 -17.28 -15.15
C GLU A 342 23.69 -16.47 -16.08
N GLN A 343 24.25 -15.50 -16.81
CA GLN A 343 23.51 -14.76 -17.84
C GLN A 343 23.04 -15.71 -18.95
N GLU A 344 23.87 -16.68 -19.32
CA GLU A 344 23.51 -17.72 -20.29
C GLU A 344 22.40 -18.63 -19.75
N ALA A 345 22.49 -19.07 -18.49
CA ALA A 345 21.47 -19.88 -17.83
C ALA A 345 20.12 -19.14 -17.73
N TYR A 346 20.15 -17.88 -17.29
CA TYR A 346 18.97 -17.01 -17.21
C TYR A 346 18.32 -16.80 -18.59
N ARG A 347 19.13 -16.51 -19.61
CA ARG A 347 18.63 -16.34 -20.98
C ARG A 347 18.06 -17.65 -21.54
N LEU A 348 18.70 -18.79 -21.25
CA LEU A 348 18.23 -20.10 -21.68
C LEU A 348 16.81 -20.36 -21.15
N LEU A 349 16.58 -20.17 -19.85
CA LEU A 349 15.27 -20.29 -19.22
C LEU A 349 14.22 -19.37 -19.86
N PHE A 350 14.59 -18.11 -20.13
CA PHE A 350 13.69 -17.15 -20.77
C PHE A 350 13.31 -17.57 -22.20
N THR A 351 14.29 -17.94 -23.03
CA THR A 351 14.08 -18.28 -24.45
C THR A 351 13.37 -19.62 -24.66
N GLU A 352 13.46 -20.55 -23.71
CA GLU A 352 12.83 -21.88 -23.75
C GLU A 352 11.36 -21.87 -23.31
N GLY A 353 10.71 -20.70 -23.35
CA GLY A 353 9.30 -20.53 -23.02
C GLY A 353 9.06 -19.99 -21.62
N ARG A 354 9.97 -19.14 -21.11
CA ARG A 354 9.91 -18.55 -19.76
C ARG A 354 9.75 -19.65 -18.71
N LEU A 355 10.78 -20.47 -18.57
CA LEU A 355 10.80 -21.58 -17.64
C LEU A 355 11.39 -21.17 -16.30
N ARG A 356 10.97 -21.86 -15.25
CA ARG A 356 11.59 -21.85 -13.94
C ARG A 356 11.83 -23.26 -13.42
N ILE A 357 12.91 -23.46 -12.69
CA ILE A 357 13.19 -24.68 -11.93
C ILE A 357 13.33 -24.29 -10.45
N GLU A 358 12.31 -24.65 -9.67
CA GLU A 358 12.29 -24.42 -8.21
C GLU A 358 13.39 -25.27 -7.53
N GLN A 359 14.07 -24.74 -6.50
CA GLN A 359 15.11 -25.44 -5.75
C GLN A 359 14.66 -26.82 -5.27
N GLU A 360 13.43 -26.90 -4.76
CA GLU A 360 12.81 -28.13 -4.24
C GLU A 360 12.65 -29.23 -5.30
N ARG A 361 12.69 -28.86 -6.59
CA ARG A 361 12.56 -29.83 -7.69
C ARG A 361 13.89 -30.48 -8.06
N ILE A 362 15.03 -29.85 -7.75
CA ILE A 362 16.33 -30.49 -7.92
C ILE A 362 16.42 -31.65 -6.91
N PRO A 363 16.69 -32.90 -7.34
CA PRO A 363 16.80 -34.03 -6.43
C PRO A 363 17.75 -33.73 -5.28
N PHE A 364 17.28 -33.90 -4.04
CA PHE A 364 18.01 -33.44 -2.88
C PHE A 364 19.38 -34.12 -2.72
N THR A 365 19.53 -35.36 -3.19
CA THR A 365 20.84 -36.05 -3.24
C THR A 365 21.85 -35.28 -4.09
N HIS A 366 21.45 -34.83 -5.28
CA HIS A 366 22.30 -34.03 -6.17
C HIS A 366 22.67 -32.68 -5.54
N ALA A 367 21.68 -32.01 -4.92
CA ALA A 367 21.94 -30.77 -4.21
C ALA A 367 22.90 -30.95 -3.03
N SER A 368 22.73 -32.02 -2.25
CA SER A 368 23.62 -32.36 -1.13
C SER A 368 25.04 -32.62 -1.61
N ASP A 369 25.22 -33.38 -2.70
CA ASP A 369 26.54 -33.64 -3.29
C ASP A 369 27.21 -32.34 -3.76
N ALA A 370 26.46 -31.44 -4.38
CA ALA A 370 26.96 -30.14 -4.81
C ALA A 370 27.37 -29.25 -3.62
N VAL A 371 26.58 -29.26 -2.54
CA VAL A 371 26.92 -28.56 -1.28
C VAL A 371 28.20 -29.12 -0.67
N HIS A 372 28.33 -30.45 -0.56
CA HIS A 372 29.54 -31.10 -0.06
C HIS A 372 30.75 -30.77 -0.95
N HIS A 373 30.64 -30.88 -2.27
CA HIS A 373 31.75 -30.58 -3.16
C HIS A 373 32.21 -29.12 -3.09
N LYS A 374 31.28 -28.20 -2.84
CA LYS A 374 31.56 -26.77 -2.78
C LYS A 374 32.13 -26.35 -1.43
N LEU A 375 31.68 -27.00 -0.35
CA LEU A 375 31.89 -26.53 1.02
C LEU A 375 32.70 -27.51 1.89
N ASP A 376 32.78 -28.81 1.64
CA ASP A 376 33.74 -29.68 2.33
C ASP A 376 35.11 -29.69 1.64
#